data_AF-A0A965LX34-F1
#
_entry.id   AF-A0A965LX34-F1
#
_cell.length_a   1.000
_cell.length_b   1.000
_cell.length_c   1.000
_cell.angle_alpha   90.00
_cell.angle_beta   90.00
_cell.angle_gamma   90.00
#
_symmetry.space_group_name_H-M   'P 1'
#
loop_
_entity.id
_entity.type
_entity.pdbx_description
1 polymer ?
#
loop_
_entity_poly.entity_id
_entity_poly.type
_entity_poly.pdbx_seq_one_letter_code
_entity_poly.pdbx_strand_id
1 'polypeptide(L)'
;FVDAQGEPVRIDKGFSWEHPLSAHGLMHNVITNAWRGDPYPIDTLMLFMANMAWNSTMNTSEVRKMLCDKDASGAYKIPFLVVCDAFHSETTAYADLLLPDTTYLERHDCMSLLDRPISEFDGPVDSVRIPVLPPTGQCKPFQEVLVELASRLGFPAFVNADGSRKYRDYPDFVVRYETAPGSGIGFLAGWRGEHGDKAMRGEPNPRQWEMYAQNNCVFHHRLPPEHQYMRNWNQGYLDWAQSVGLRRDRDPIVIHLYSEFLQRFRLAAQGRHTGKQPPERLRERVARYFDPLPFFYEPLEWQVTDTEQFPLRAVTQRPMAMYHSWDSQNAWLRQIHTYNFLFVNTRTALAAGIADGAWMWVESAWGKVRCLCRHSEAVEPGTVWTWNAIGKQRGAWSLEPHANESRQGFLLNHLIRDEIPIGEAEALMSNSDPITGQAAWYDVRVRIAPAEPGEPAESWPQFSAMKPVAGMAPEAPKRQGWMAGIMKVIR
;
A
#
# COMPACT_ATOMS: atom_id res chain seq x y z
N PHE A 1 0.09 11.34 -18.85
CA PHE A 1 1.50 11.70 -18.63
C PHE A 1 2.36 10.74 -19.43
N VAL A 2 2.60 11.08 -20.70
CA VAL A 2 3.32 10.26 -21.68
C VAL A 2 4.24 11.19 -22.47
N ASP A 3 5.32 10.64 -23.02
CA ASP A 3 6.26 11.38 -23.86
C ASP A 3 5.66 11.77 -25.23
N ALA A 4 6.53 12.10 -26.19
CA ALA A 4 6.11 12.48 -27.54
C ALA A 4 5.68 11.26 -28.39
N GLN A 5 6.18 10.06 -28.07
CA GLN A 5 5.88 8.79 -28.72
C GLN A 5 4.65 8.11 -28.10
N GLY A 6 4.20 8.58 -26.94
CA GLY A 6 3.08 8.00 -26.21
C GLY A 6 3.50 6.96 -25.17
N GLU A 7 4.79 6.85 -24.87
CA GLU A 7 5.32 5.88 -23.92
C GLU A 7 5.27 6.39 -22.46
N PRO A 8 5.30 5.48 -21.47
CA PRO A 8 5.29 5.84 -20.06
C PRO A 8 6.53 6.65 -19.64
N VAL A 9 6.34 7.69 -18.83
CA VAL A 9 7.43 8.54 -18.32
C VAL A 9 7.79 8.21 -16.87
N ARG A 10 6.91 7.53 -16.12
CA ARG A 10 7.16 7.12 -14.74
C ARG A 10 7.58 5.65 -14.70
N ILE A 11 8.46 5.31 -13.77
CA ILE A 11 8.89 3.91 -13.54
C ILE A 11 7.73 2.99 -13.15
N ASP A 12 6.72 3.51 -12.47
CA ASP A 12 5.50 2.75 -12.12
C ASP A 12 4.48 2.70 -13.27
N LYS A 13 4.78 3.34 -14.40
CA LYS A 13 3.91 3.53 -15.58
C LYS A 13 2.57 4.22 -15.28
N GLY A 14 2.44 4.90 -14.14
CA GLY A 14 1.23 5.62 -13.77
C GLY A 14 0.93 6.79 -14.72
N PHE A 15 -0.36 7.03 -14.96
CA PHE A 15 -0.90 8.06 -15.88
C PHE A 15 -0.48 7.88 -17.35
N SER A 16 0.09 6.73 -17.71
CA SER A 16 0.38 6.36 -19.10
C SER A 16 -0.88 5.80 -19.80
N TRP A 17 -0.78 5.38 -21.06
CA TRP A 17 -1.88 4.68 -21.73
C TRP A 17 -2.14 3.27 -21.17
N GLU A 18 -1.20 2.70 -20.42
CA GLU A 18 -1.39 1.43 -19.73
C GLU A 18 -2.32 1.63 -18.52
N HIS A 19 -2.10 2.71 -17.76
CA HIS A 19 -2.85 3.01 -16.53
C HIS A 19 -3.18 4.51 -16.42
N PRO A 20 -4.09 5.04 -17.25
CA PRO A 20 -4.29 6.49 -17.34
C PRO A 20 -4.90 7.09 -16.09
N LEU A 21 -5.64 6.31 -15.29
CA LEU A 21 -6.37 6.78 -14.10
C LEU A 21 -5.74 6.34 -12.77
N SER A 22 -4.42 6.18 -12.74
CA SER A 22 -3.67 5.72 -11.56
C SER A 22 -3.43 6.83 -10.53
N ALA A 23 -4.49 7.34 -9.92
CA ALA A 23 -4.42 8.48 -8.97
C ALA A 23 -3.49 8.23 -7.77
N HIS A 24 -3.35 6.98 -7.32
CA HIS A 24 -2.54 6.58 -6.16
C HIS A 24 -1.11 6.12 -6.50
N GLY A 25 -0.71 6.18 -7.78
CA GLY A 25 0.51 5.51 -8.24
C GLY A 25 0.41 3.98 -8.17
N LEU A 26 1.40 3.29 -8.75
CA LEU A 26 1.36 1.83 -8.96
C LEU A 26 2.59 1.17 -8.33
N MET A 27 2.68 1.26 -7.00
CA MET A 27 3.83 0.76 -6.23
C MET A 27 4.17 -0.71 -6.53
N HIS A 28 3.16 -1.55 -6.78
CA HIS A 28 3.35 -2.97 -7.11
C HIS A 28 4.12 -3.21 -8.42
N ASN A 29 4.10 -2.25 -9.35
CA ASN A 29 4.83 -2.36 -10.62
C ASN A 29 6.28 -1.88 -10.53
N VAL A 30 6.64 -1.09 -9.51
CA VAL A 30 7.92 -0.37 -9.45
C VAL A 30 9.12 -1.32 -9.49
N ILE A 31 9.13 -2.37 -8.67
CA ILE A 31 10.28 -3.30 -8.58
C ILE A 31 10.44 -4.08 -9.88
N THR A 32 9.34 -4.58 -10.43
CA THR A 32 9.34 -5.36 -11.68
C THR A 32 9.84 -4.52 -12.86
N ASN A 33 9.37 -3.28 -12.97
CA ASN A 33 9.79 -2.33 -13.98
C ASN A 33 11.26 -1.89 -13.81
N ALA A 34 11.68 -1.59 -12.58
CA ALA A 34 13.07 -1.25 -12.27
C ALA A 34 14.03 -2.40 -12.61
N TRP A 35 13.66 -3.63 -12.26
CA TRP A 35 14.43 -4.84 -12.57
C TRP A 35 14.59 -5.07 -14.09
N ARG A 36 13.59 -4.67 -14.89
CA ARG A 36 13.65 -4.74 -16.37
C ARG A 36 14.37 -3.57 -17.01
N GLY A 37 14.44 -2.44 -16.31
CA GLY A 37 14.78 -1.16 -16.92
C GLY A 37 13.71 -0.68 -17.91
N ASP A 38 12.43 -0.93 -17.62
CA ASP A 38 11.29 -0.54 -18.46
C ASP A 38 10.36 0.41 -17.67
N PRO A 39 10.17 1.67 -18.10
CA PRO A 39 10.61 2.26 -19.37
C PRO A 39 12.09 2.68 -19.42
N TYR A 40 12.79 2.67 -18.29
CA TYR A 40 14.21 3.00 -18.20
C TYR A 40 14.84 2.38 -16.94
N PRO A 41 16.17 2.19 -16.91
CA PRO A 41 16.87 1.78 -15.69
C PRO A 41 16.86 2.89 -14.63
N ILE A 42 16.89 2.50 -13.36
CA ILE A 42 17.09 3.41 -12.23
C ILE A 42 18.44 3.11 -11.58
N ASP A 43 19.10 4.13 -11.02
CA ASP A 43 20.29 3.93 -10.18
C ASP A 43 19.92 3.62 -8.72
N THR A 44 18.82 4.19 -8.23
CA THR A 44 18.43 4.19 -6.83
C THR A 44 16.94 3.93 -6.67
N LEU A 45 16.60 2.99 -5.79
CA LEU A 45 15.24 2.74 -5.34
C LEU A 45 15.14 3.09 -3.85
N MET A 46 14.17 3.93 -3.47
CA MET A 46 13.85 4.22 -2.07
C MET A 46 12.48 3.65 -1.71
N LEU A 47 12.43 2.81 -0.68
CA LEU A 47 11.20 2.25 -0.13
C LEU A 47 10.94 2.84 1.26
N PHE A 48 9.73 3.35 1.47
CA PHE A 48 9.30 3.95 2.73
C PHE A 48 7.94 3.39 3.14
N MET A 49 7.81 2.93 4.39
CA MET A 49 6.59 2.32 4.96
C MET A 49 6.00 1.17 4.10
N ALA A 50 6.86 0.47 3.33
CA ALA A 50 6.44 -0.60 2.44
C ALA A 50 7.30 -1.84 2.66
N ASN A 51 6.64 -2.96 2.94
CA ASN A 51 7.31 -4.25 3.11
C ASN A 51 7.22 -5.07 1.81
N MET A 52 7.84 -4.54 0.75
CA MET A 52 7.74 -5.07 -0.63
C MET A 52 8.38 -6.44 -0.80
N ALA A 53 9.37 -6.80 0.02
CA ALA A 53 9.94 -8.15 0.01
C ALA A 53 9.05 -9.18 0.75
N TRP A 54 7.84 -8.77 1.18
CA TRP A 54 6.89 -9.58 1.94
C TRP A 54 5.43 -9.31 1.56
N ASN A 55 4.62 -8.64 2.41
CA ASN A 55 3.16 -8.52 2.21
C ASN A 55 2.75 -7.43 1.21
N SER A 56 3.56 -6.39 1.00
CA SER A 56 3.14 -5.23 0.19
C SER A 56 3.14 -5.49 -1.32
N THR A 57 3.59 -6.66 -1.77
CA THR A 57 3.61 -7.09 -3.17
C THR A 57 2.67 -8.25 -3.42
N MET A 58 2.08 -8.34 -4.61
CA MET A 58 1.32 -9.51 -5.03
C MET A 58 2.21 -10.75 -5.14
N ASN A 59 3.46 -10.61 -5.60
CA ASN A 59 4.33 -11.74 -5.94
C ASN A 59 5.61 -11.75 -5.10
N THR A 60 5.47 -12.12 -3.83
CA THR A 60 6.53 -12.00 -2.82
C THR A 60 7.81 -12.74 -3.19
N SER A 61 7.70 -13.97 -3.69
CA SER A 61 8.87 -14.80 -3.98
C SER A 61 9.68 -14.24 -5.15
N GLU A 62 9.02 -13.79 -6.22
CA GLU A 62 9.73 -13.21 -7.37
C GLU A 62 10.27 -11.82 -7.07
N VAL A 63 9.55 -10.97 -6.33
CA VAL A 63 10.08 -9.67 -5.90
C VAL A 63 11.38 -9.83 -5.13
N ARG A 64 11.46 -10.80 -4.22
CA ARG A 64 12.70 -11.10 -3.48
C ARG A 64 13.85 -11.53 -4.40
N LYS A 65 13.55 -12.27 -5.47
CA LYS A 65 14.56 -12.62 -6.49
C LYS A 65 14.99 -11.38 -7.27
N MET A 66 14.05 -10.57 -7.74
CA MET A 66 14.31 -9.35 -8.51
C MET A 66 15.18 -8.35 -7.74
N LEU A 67 14.94 -8.18 -6.43
CA LEU A 67 15.76 -7.34 -5.55
C LEU A 67 17.21 -7.83 -5.38
N CYS A 68 17.48 -9.11 -5.65
CA CYS A 68 18.83 -9.69 -5.56
C CYS A 68 19.44 -10.05 -6.91
N ASP A 69 18.71 -9.85 -8.00
CA ASP A 69 19.14 -10.32 -9.31
C ASP A 69 20.29 -9.48 -9.87
N LYS A 70 21.22 -10.14 -10.53
CA LYS A 70 22.44 -9.55 -11.08
C LYS A 70 22.50 -9.77 -12.57
N ASP A 71 23.04 -8.80 -13.30
CA ASP A 71 23.30 -8.95 -14.72
C ASP A 71 24.56 -9.77 -15.00
N ALA A 72 24.91 -9.93 -16.27
CA ALA A 72 26.09 -10.70 -16.70
C ALA A 72 27.43 -10.11 -16.21
N SER A 73 27.46 -8.84 -15.78
CA SER A 73 28.64 -8.20 -15.18
C SER A 73 28.79 -8.48 -13.68
N GLY A 74 27.75 -9.04 -13.04
CA GLY A 74 27.69 -9.26 -11.60
C GLY A 74 27.18 -8.05 -10.81
N ALA A 75 26.79 -6.97 -11.48
CA ALA A 75 26.13 -5.82 -10.89
C ALA A 75 24.65 -6.13 -10.61
N TYR A 76 24.10 -5.59 -9.52
CA TYR A 76 22.66 -5.70 -9.26
C TYR A 76 21.87 -4.90 -10.31
N LYS A 77 20.76 -5.47 -10.78
CA LYS A 77 19.87 -4.78 -11.74
C LYS A 77 19.17 -3.57 -11.13
N ILE A 78 18.96 -3.58 -9.81
CA ILE A 78 18.58 -2.41 -9.01
C ILE A 78 19.83 -2.04 -8.20
N PRO A 79 20.62 -1.03 -8.62
CA PRO A 79 21.99 -0.87 -8.13
C PRO A 79 22.11 -0.43 -6.67
N PHE A 80 21.15 0.36 -6.16
CA PHE A 80 21.18 0.89 -4.80
C PHE A 80 19.78 0.96 -4.20
N LEU A 81 19.56 0.25 -3.08
CA LEU A 81 18.29 0.18 -2.38
C LEU A 81 18.36 0.87 -1.01
N VAL A 82 17.60 1.94 -0.86
CA VAL A 82 17.38 2.63 0.41
C VAL A 82 16.06 2.16 1.01
N VAL A 83 16.07 1.67 2.25
CA VAL A 83 14.85 1.28 2.98
C VAL A 83 14.72 2.13 4.24
N CYS A 84 13.55 2.75 4.37
CA CYS A 84 13.19 3.60 5.49
C CYS A 84 12.08 2.91 6.28
N ASP A 85 12.44 2.38 7.46
CA ASP A 85 11.57 1.55 8.28
C ASP A 85 11.84 1.82 9.77
N ALA A 86 10.81 1.67 10.59
CA ALA A 86 10.90 1.79 12.05
C ALA A 86 11.31 0.45 12.69
N PHE A 87 11.17 -0.67 11.95
CA PHE A 87 11.44 -2.01 12.46
C PHE A 87 12.29 -2.82 11.49
N HIS A 88 12.95 -3.86 11.99
CA HIS A 88 13.69 -4.83 11.18
C HIS A 88 12.74 -5.80 10.48
N SER A 89 11.98 -5.28 9.52
CA SER A 89 11.05 -6.03 8.67
C SER A 89 11.79 -6.84 7.60
N GLU A 90 11.09 -7.75 6.93
CA GLU A 90 11.65 -8.57 5.84
C GLU A 90 12.34 -7.75 4.74
N THR A 91 11.82 -6.58 4.42
CA THR A 91 12.37 -5.70 3.38
C THR A 91 13.72 -5.09 3.78
N THR A 92 13.96 -4.86 5.07
CA THR A 92 15.23 -4.27 5.53
C THR A 92 16.45 -5.15 5.25
N ALA A 93 16.26 -6.47 5.08
CA ALA A 93 17.35 -7.40 4.73
C ALA A 93 17.93 -7.19 3.32
N TYR A 94 17.23 -6.44 2.47
CA TYR A 94 17.62 -6.20 1.07
C TYR A 94 18.32 -4.85 0.88
N ALA A 95 18.29 -3.97 1.88
CA ALA A 95 18.76 -2.60 1.74
C ALA A 95 20.29 -2.51 1.69
N ASP A 96 20.79 -1.63 0.84
CA ASP A 96 22.17 -1.14 0.88
C ASP A 96 22.32 -0.03 1.94
N LEU A 97 21.25 0.75 2.14
CA LEU A 97 21.17 1.80 3.16
C LEU A 97 19.85 1.72 3.92
N LEU A 98 19.95 1.60 5.25
CA LEU A 98 18.82 1.69 6.16
C LEU A 98 18.76 3.08 6.78
N LEU A 99 17.61 3.74 6.63
CA LEU A 99 17.29 4.98 7.34
C LEU A 99 16.29 4.66 8.46
N PRO A 100 16.73 4.63 9.74
CA PRO A 100 15.85 4.26 10.84
C PRO A 100 14.81 5.36 11.09
N ASP A 101 13.55 5.03 10.79
CA ASP A 101 12.38 5.89 11.05
C ASP A 101 11.94 5.76 12.52
N THR A 102 11.08 6.67 12.95
CA THR A 102 10.49 6.68 14.28
C THR A 102 9.07 6.09 14.28
N THR A 103 8.64 5.65 15.45
CA THR A 103 7.24 5.26 15.67
C THR A 103 6.33 6.48 15.75
N TYR A 104 5.01 6.25 15.68
CA TYR A 104 4.02 7.34 15.77
C TYR A 104 4.04 8.11 17.10
N LEU A 105 4.68 7.59 18.15
CA LEU A 105 4.80 8.23 19.47
C LEU A 105 5.95 9.25 19.54
N GLU A 106 6.85 9.24 18.55
CA GLU A 106 8.14 9.91 18.58
C GLU A 106 8.25 11.02 17.53
N ARG A 107 7.16 11.36 16.83
CA ARG A 107 7.19 12.32 15.72
C ARG A 107 6.00 13.26 15.66
N HIS A 108 6.25 14.43 15.08
CA HIS A 108 5.18 15.26 14.54
C HIS A 108 4.68 14.64 13.24
N ASP A 109 3.37 14.57 13.07
CA ASP A 109 2.71 14.01 11.88
C ASP A 109 1.36 14.70 11.67
N CYS A 110 0.80 14.67 10.47
CA CYS A 110 -0.52 15.22 10.20
C CYS A 110 -1.41 14.24 9.44
N MET A 111 -2.63 14.03 9.94
CA MET A 111 -3.71 13.38 9.22
C MET A 111 -4.51 14.49 8.53
N SER A 112 -3.96 14.96 7.41
CA SER A 112 -4.39 16.13 6.66
C SER A 112 -5.57 15.85 5.72
N LEU A 113 -6.39 16.88 5.45
CA LEU A 113 -7.38 16.87 4.38
C LEU A 113 -6.79 16.61 2.97
N LEU A 114 -5.49 16.84 2.78
CA LEU A 114 -4.79 16.66 1.50
C LEU A 114 -4.37 15.20 1.24
N ASP A 115 -4.38 14.33 2.25
CA ASP A 115 -3.94 12.94 2.11
C ASP A 115 -5.01 11.96 2.62
N ARG A 116 -5.20 11.90 3.94
CA ARG A 116 -6.11 10.96 4.60
C ARG A 116 -6.95 11.70 5.65
N PRO A 117 -7.96 12.47 5.22
CA PRO A 117 -8.85 13.14 6.14
C PRO A 117 -9.53 12.15 7.06
N ILE A 118 -9.64 12.51 8.33
CA ILE A 118 -10.72 11.99 9.16
C ILE A 118 -11.98 12.72 8.70
N SER A 119 -13.14 12.09 8.75
CA SER A 119 -14.38 12.71 8.31
C SER A 119 -15.49 12.48 9.31
N GLU A 120 -16.19 13.56 9.63
CA GLU A 120 -17.48 13.51 10.31
C GLU A 120 -18.59 13.80 9.31
N PHE A 121 -19.79 13.33 9.62
CA PHE A 121 -20.93 13.54 8.71
C PHE A 121 -21.29 15.03 8.59
N ASP A 122 -20.98 15.87 9.57
CA ASP A 122 -21.31 17.30 9.63
C ASP A 122 -20.15 18.24 9.27
N GLY A 123 -18.97 17.74 8.88
CA GLY A 123 -17.87 18.61 8.47
C GLY A 123 -16.52 17.93 8.23
N PRO A 124 -15.56 18.61 7.58
CA PRO A 124 -14.21 18.10 7.42
C PRO A 124 -13.43 18.14 8.75
N VAL A 125 -12.59 17.13 8.95
CA VAL A 125 -11.75 16.96 10.13
C VAL A 125 -10.31 16.70 9.71
N ASP A 126 -9.38 17.32 10.41
CA ASP A 126 -7.98 16.90 10.37
C ASP A 126 -7.42 16.83 11.79
N SER A 127 -6.26 16.20 11.90
CA SER A 127 -5.62 16.01 13.19
C SER A 127 -4.12 15.94 13.04
N VAL A 128 -3.44 16.07 14.16
CA VAL A 128 -1.99 15.97 14.24
C VAL A 128 -1.56 14.90 15.22
N ARG A 129 -0.33 14.45 15.07
CA ARG A 129 0.41 13.75 16.12
C ARG A 129 1.48 14.70 16.64
N ILE A 130 1.62 14.73 17.96
CA ILE A 130 2.68 15.45 18.66
C ILE A 130 3.47 14.39 19.42
N PRO A 131 4.81 14.41 19.37
CA PRO A 131 5.64 13.41 20.03
C PRO A 131 5.40 13.43 21.54
N VAL A 132 5.20 12.24 22.11
CA VAL A 132 5.10 12.00 23.56
C VAL A 132 6.33 11.27 24.10
N LEU A 133 7.19 10.78 23.21
CA LEU A 133 8.49 10.20 23.50
C LEU A 133 9.57 10.88 22.65
N PRO A 134 10.81 11.02 23.15
CA PRO A 134 11.93 11.41 22.29
C PRO A 134 12.25 10.27 21.30
N PRO A 135 12.79 10.58 20.10
CA PRO A 135 13.27 9.55 19.18
C PRO A 135 14.27 8.60 19.82
N THR A 136 14.10 7.30 19.57
CA THR A 136 14.99 6.27 20.07
C THR A 136 16.35 6.29 19.34
N GLY A 137 17.44 6.41 20.10
CA GLY A 137 18.80 6.33 19.54
C GLY A 137 19.09 7.43 18.50
N GLN A 138 19.41 7.03 17.27
CA GLN A 138 19.66 7.92 16.13
C GLN A 138 18.50 7.93 15.12
N CYS A 139 17.34 7.38 15.47
CA CYS A 139 16.17 7.40 14.60
C CYS A 139 15.78 8.85 14.32
N LYS A 140 15.36 9.12 13.08
CA LYS A 140 14.86 10.43 12.66
C LYS A 140 13.51 10.23 11.96
N PRO A 141 12.47 11.00 12.30
CA PRO A 141 11.19 10.92 11.60
C PRO A 141 11.39 11.08 10.09
N PHE A 142 10.86 10.16 9.30
CA PHE A 142 11.13 10.16 7.86
C PHE A 142 10.65 11.43 7.16
N GLN A 143 9.59 12.06 7.66
CA GLN A 143 9.14 13.36 7.14
C GLN A 143 10.22 14.45 7.29
N GLU A 144 10.99 14.44 8.38
CA GLU A 144 12.13 15.35 8.55
C GLU A 144 13.26 15.00 7.56
N VAL A 145 13.53 13.70 7.37
CA VAL A 145 14.49 13.22 6.37
C VAL A 145 14.11 13.72 4.98
N LEU A 146 12.83 13.67 4.59
CA LEU A 146 12.36 14.15 3.30
C LEU A 146 12.57 15.65 3.12
N VAL A 147 12.23 16.47 4.13
CA VAL A 147 12.45 17.93 4.08
C VAL A 147 13.94 18.25 3.95
N GLU A 148 14.79 17.58 4.73
CA GLU A 148 16.24 17.76 4.69
C GLU A 148 16.83 17.30 3.35
N LEU A 149 16.42 16.14 2.85
CA LEU A 149 16.88 15.59 1.58
C LEU A 149 16.48 16.48 0.40
N ALA A 150 15.22 16.90 0.32
CA ALA A 150 14.74 17.79 -0.74
C ALA A 150 15.47 19.14 -0.73
N SER A 151 15.79 19.66 0.46
CA SER A 151 16.58 20.90 0.60
C SER A 151 18.02 20.71 0.12
N ARG A 152 18.67 19.58 0.46
CA ARG A 152 20.04 19.26 0.03
C ARG A 152 20.14 19.00 -1.47
N LEU A 153 19.10 18.42 -2.07
CA LEU A 153 19.00 18.20 -3.51
C LEU A 153 18.60 19.49 -4.27
N GLY A 154 18.33 20.59 -3.59
CA GLY A 154 18.00 21.86 -4.22
C GLY A 154 16.62 21.87 -4.90
N PHE A 155 15.67 21.09 -4.41
CA PHE A 155 14.33 21.06 -5.01
C PHE A 155 13.67 22.44 -4.91
N PRO A 156 13.16 23.02 -6.02
CA PRO A 156 12.67 24.40 -6.04
C PRO A 156 11.59 24.71 -4.98
N ALA A 157 10.80 23.72 -4.60
CA ALA A 157 9.78 23.88 -3.56
C ALA A 157 10.37 24.02 -2.14
N PHE A 158 11.62 23.55 -1.91
CA PHE A 158 12.29 23.44 -0.61
C PHE A 158 13.48 24.40 -0.44
N VAL A 159 13.82 25.18 -1.46
CA VAL A 159 14.87 26.22 -1.40
C VAL A 159 14.33 27.60 -1.75
N ASN A 160 14.98 28.64 -1.23
CA ASN A 160 14.76 30.01 -1.65
C ASN A 160 15.50 30.28 -2.99
N ALA A 161 15.27 31.46 -3.57
CA ALA A 161 15.92 31.84 -4.83
C ALA A 161 17.47 31.89 -4.76
N ASP A 162 18.03 32.09 -3.57
CA ASP A 162 19.47 32.06 -3.29
C ASP A 162 20.02 30.65 -3.03
N GLY A 163 19.16 29.62 -3.12
CA GLY A 163 19.51 28.22 -2.84
C GLY A 163 19.52 27.84 -1.36
N SER A 164 19.27 28.78 -0.44
CA SER A 164 19.17 28.48 1.00
C SER A 164 17.93 27.64 1.32
N ARG A 165 18.02 26.81 2.37
CA ARG A 165 16.91 25.95 2.83
C ARG A 165 15.69 26.81 3.21
N LYS A 166 14.53 26.53 2.62
CA LYS A 166 13.29 27.30 2.82
C LYS A 166 12.58 26.97 4.13
N TYR A 167 12.53 25.69 4.49
CA TYR A 167 11.84 25.18 5.69
C TYR A 167 12.85 24.66 6.69
N ARG A 168 12.79 25.11 7.94
CA ARG A 168 13.77 24.72 8.98
C ARG A 168 13.71 23.22 9.28
N ASP A 169 12.50 22.69 9.42
CA ASP A 169 12.17 21.32 9.83
C ASP A 169 10.76 20.97 9.32
N TYR A 170 10.28 19.75 9.60
CA TYR A 170 8.95 19.29 9.22
C TYR A 170 7.81 20.11 9.86
N PRO A 171 7.81 20.44 11.17
CA PRO A 171 6.80 21.33 11.75
C PRO A 171 6.71 22.70 11.05
N ASP A 172 7.85 23.32 10.73
CA ASP A 172 7.92 24.58 9.97
C ASP A 172 7.36 24.42 8.56
N PHE A 173 7.67 23.29 7.90
CA PHE A 173 7.09 22.93 6.61
C PHE A 173 5.56 22.85 6.67
N VAL A 174 5.00 22.10 7.62
CA VAL A 174 3.54 21.93 7.74
C VAL A 174 2.82 23.27 7.94
N VAL A 175 3.38 24.17 8.75
CA VAL A 175 2.80 25.50 9.03
C VAL A 175 2.84 26.39 7.79
N ARG A 176 4.00 26.47 7.14
CA ARG A 176 4.30 27.47 6.10
C ARG A 176 3.99 26.99 4.68
N TYR A 177 3.78 25.70 4.47
CA TYR A 177 3.42 25.17 3.17
C TYR A 177 2.04 25.67 2.73
N GLU A 178 1.93 25.94 1.43
CA GLU A 178 0.68 26.25 0.75
C GLU A 178 0.60 25.43 -0.55
N THR A 179 -0.60 24.99 -0.93
CA THR A 179 -0.83 24.19 -2.15
C THR A 179 -0.48 24.92 -3.45
N ALA A 180 -0.51 26.25 -3.42
CA ALA A 180 0.02 27.14 -4.44
C ALA A 180 0.46 28.45 -3.76
N PRO A 181 1.41 29.21 -4.33
CA PRO A 181 1.85 30.47 -3.75
C PRO A 181 0.67 31.40 -3.43
N GLY A 182 0.47 31.73 -2.14
CA GLY A 182 -0.60 32.61 -1.68
C GLY A 182 -2.00 32.00 -1.74
N SER A 183 -2.15 30.68 -1.87
CA SER A 183 -3.47 30.05 -1.89
C SER A 183 -4.22 30.18 -0.57
N GLY A 184 -3.49 30.32 0.54
CA GLY A 184 -4.02 30.26 1.90
C GLY A 184 -4.40 28.84 2.35
N ILE A 185 -4.14 27.82 1.54
CA ILE A 185 -4.50 26.42 1.82
C ILE A 185 -3.23 25.66 2.17
N GLY A 186 -3.08 25.31 3.45
CA GLY A 186 -1.94 24.54 3.97
C GLY A 186 -2.24 23.06 4.17
N PHE A 187 -1.32 22.34 4.81
CA PHE A 187 -1.53 20.94 5.22
C PHE A 187 -2.62 20.77 6.29
N LEU A 188 -2.78 21.76 7.17
CA LEU A 188 -3.74 21.75 8.26
C LEU A 188 -4.76 22.87 8.08
N ALA A 189 -6.03 22.55 8.24
CA ALA A 189 -7.18 23.44 8.04
C ALA A 189 -7.51 24.26 9.30
N GLY A 190 -7.20 23.75 10.49
CA GLY A 190 -7.53 24.40 11.76
C GLY A 190 -6.66 25.61 12.08
N TRP A 191 -7.27 26.66 12.66
CA TRP A 191 -6.59 27.86 13.15
C TRP A 191 -5.59 28.47 12.17
N ARG A 192 -6.03 28.69 10.93
CA ARG A 192 -5.31 29.48 9.90
C ARG A 192 -5.38 30.98 10.23
N GLY A 193 -4.67 31.80 9.46
CA GLY A 193 -4.51 33.23 9.69
C GLY A 193 -3.39 33.52 10.69
N GLU A 194 -2.71 34.66 10.56
CA GLU A 194 -1.56 35.01 11.42
C GLU A 194 -1.89 35.00 12.92
N HIS A 195 -3.16 35.18 13.27
CA HIS A 195 -3.67 35.16 14.65
C HIS A 195 -4.38 33.86 15.04
N GLY A 196 -4.59 32.93 14.11
CA GLY A 196 -5.30 31.66 14.34
C GLY A 196 -6.82 31.79 14.38
N ASP A 197 -7.38 32.84 13.78
CA ASP A 197 -8.80 33.21 13.77
C ASP A 197 -9.57 32.68 12.53
N LYS A 198 -8.87 32.10 11.56
CA LYS A 198 -9.45 31.53 10.33
C LYS A 198 -9.42 30.00 10.37
N ALA A 199 -10.15 29.37 9.45
CA ALA A 199 -10.10 27.94 9.23
C ALA A 199 -10.29 27.62 7.74
N MET A 200 -9.85 26.44 7.32
CA MET A 200 -9.82 25.92 5.95
C MET A 200 -8.90 26.70 5.00
N ARG A 201 -8.95 28.03 5.05
CA ARG A 201 -8.16 28.94 4.22
C ARG A 201 -7.75 30.17 5.02
N GLY A 202 -6.49 30.58 4.86
CA GLY A 202 -5.89 31.74 5.52
C GLY A 202 -4.37 31.66 5.49
N GLU A 203 -3.70 32.68 5.98
CA GLU A 203 -2.25 32.78 6.06
C GLU A 203 -1.68 31.71 7.02
N PRO A 204 -0.38 31.32 6.89
CA PRO A 204 0.29 30.49 7.88
C PRO A 204 0.17 31.05 9.31
N ASN A 205 -0.27 30.21 10.26
CA ASN A 205 -0.29 30.55 11.68
C ASN A 205 0.98 29.99 12.35
N PRO A 206 1.90 30.82 12.86
CA PRO A 206 3.12 30.34 13.51
C PRO A 206 2.85 29.49 14.76
N ARG A 207 1.66 29.62 15.37
CA ARG A 207 1.23 28.86 16.55
C ARG A 207 0.29 27.70 16.22
N GLN A 208 0.16 27.30 14.95
CA GLN A 208 -0.84 26.30 14.53
C GLN A 208 -0.70 24.99 15.34
N TRP A 209 0.51 24.48 15.51
CA TRP A 209 0.77 23.27 16.32
C TRP A 209 0.32 23.40 17.79
N GLU A 210 0.55 24.57 18.40
CA GLU A 210 0.10 24.85 19.78
C GLU A 210 -1.43 24.85 19.86
N MET A 211 -2.10 25.41 18.84
CA MET A 211 -3.56 25.41 18.78
C MET A 211 -4.10 23.98 18.68
N TYR A 212 -3.53 23.12 17.84
CA TYR A 212 -3.91 21.71 17.81
C TYR A 212 -3.66 21.03 19.16
N ALA A 213 -2.49 21.23 19.78
CA ALA A 213 -2.17 20.63 21.09
C ALA A 213 -3.21 21.01 22.16
N GLN A 214 -3.64 22.27 22.19
CA GLN A 214 -4.67 22.78 23.12
C GLN A 214 -6.07 22.25 22.85
N ASN A 215 -6.31 21.67 21.67
CA ASN A 215 -7.60 21.17 21.21
C ASN A 215 -7.56 19.66 20.92
N ASN A 216 -6.89 18.90 21.79
CA ASN A 216 -6.79 17.43 21.71
C ASN A 216 -6.22 16.90 20.38
N CYS A 217 -5.37 17.69 19.73
CA CYS A 217 -4.73 17.38 18.46
C CYS A 217 -5.72 17.17 17.29
N VAL A 218 -6.96 17.66 17.41
CA VAL A 218 -8.00 17.50 16.38
C VAL A 218 -8.60 18.86 16.06
N PHE A 219 -8.91 19.08 14.79
CA PHE A 219 -9.73 20.21 14.34
C PHE A 219 -10.92 19.68 13.55
N HIS A 220 -12.10 20.20 13.85
CA HIS A 220 -13.34 19.90 13.13
C HIS A 220 -14.01 21.21 12.71
N HIS A 221 -14.16 21.41 11.39
CA HIS A 221 -14.97 22.50 10.86
C HIS A 221 -16.42 22.06 10.73
N ARG A 222 -17.24 22.35 11.75
CA ARG A 222 -18.66 22.00 11.70
C ARG A 222 -19.41 22.87 10.70
N LEU A 223 -20.00 22.25 9.68
CA LEU A 223 -20.81 22.95 8.69
C LEU A 223 -22.12 23.44 9.32
N PRO A 224 -22.67 24.58 8.85
CA PRO A 224 -24.03 25.00 9.18
C PRO A 224 -25.04 23.88 8.90
N PRO A 225 -26.09 23.68 9.73
CA PRO A 225 -27.07 22.61 9.54
C PRO A 225 -27.65 22.53 8.12
N GLU A 226 -27.90 23.68 7.51
CA GLU A 226 -28.40 23.81 6.15
C GLU A 226 -27.42 23.28 5.09
N HIS A 227 -26.11 23.20 5.34
CA HIS A 227 -25.09 22.66 4.43
C HIS A 227 -24.86 21.15 4.60
N GLN A 228 -25.43 20.52 5.63
CA GLN A 228 -25.12 19.13 5.98
C GLN A 228 -25.88 18.11 5.10
N TYR A 229 -26.95 18.53 4.43
CA TYR A 229 -27.83 17.64 3.66
C TYR A 229 -27.80 17.95 2.16
N MET A 230 -28.02 16.92 1.34
CA MET A 230 -28.12 17.01 -0.13
C MET A 230 -26.96 17.80 -0.78
N ARG A 231 -25.73 17.58 -0.29
CA ARG A 231 -24.50 18.30 -0.71
C ARG A 231 -24.26 18.30 -2.22
N ASN A 232 -24.81 17.34 -2.94
CA ASN A 232 -24.80 17.29 -4.39
C ASN A 232 -25.59 18.41 -5.08
N TRP A 233 -26.60 19.02 -4.44
CA TRP A 233 -27.44 20.10 -4.99
C TRP A 233 -27.53 21.33 -4.09
N ASN A 234 -26.84 21.31 -2.95
CA ASN A 234 -26.93 22.33 -1.94
C ASN A 234 -26.05 23.54 -2.32
N GLN A 235 -26.68 24.61 -2.77
CA GLN A 235 -25.96 25.82 -3.22
C GLN A 235 -25.03 26.38 -2.14
N GLY A 236 -25.48 26.45 -0.88
CA GLY A 236 -24.66 26.96 0.23
C GLY A 236 -23.40 26.12 0.48
N TYR A 237 -23.55 24.79 0.46
CA TYR A 237 -22.41 23.88 0.52
C TYR A 237 -21.47 24.03 -0.68
N LEU A 238 -22.01 24.12 -1.90
CA LEU A 238 -21.22 24.22 -3.12
C LEU A 238 -20.44 25.54 -3.19
N ASP A 239 -21.06 26.66 -2.80
CA ASP A 239 -20.40 27.96 -2.68
C ASP A 239 -19.31 27.93 -1.60
N TRP A 240 -19.60 27.36 -0.43
CA TRP A 240 -18.62 27.22 0.65
C TRP A 240 -17.45 26.33 0.22
N ALA A 241 -17.71 25.15 -0.34
CA ALA A 241 -16.69 24.18 -0.73
C ALA A 241 -15.75 24.75 -1.81
N GLN A 242 -16.28 25.54 -2.75
CA GLN A 242 -15.46 26.27 -3.71
C GLN A 242 -14.63 27.36 -3.01
N SER A 243 -15.23 28.14 -2.10
CA SER A 243 -14.55 29.26 -1.43
C SER A 243 -13.31 28.81 -0.63
N VAL A 244 -13.36 27.59 -0.09
CA VAL A 244 -12.28 26.98 0.71
C VAL A 244 -11.39 26.03 -0.09
N GLY A 245 -11.64 25.86 -1.40
CA GLY A 245 -10.79 25.05 -2.28
C GLY A 245 -10.96 23.53 -2.17
N LEU A 246 -12.01 23.04 -1.50
CA LEU A 246 -12.38 21.61 -1.56
C LEU A 246 -12.92 21.23 -2.93
N ARG A 247 -13.46 22.21 -3.65
CA ARG A 247 -13.89 22.08 -5.04
C ARG A 247 -13.30 23.20 -5.89
N ARG A 248 -13.05 22.88 -7.16
CA ARG A 248 -12.72 23.86 -8.18
C ARG A 248 -13.94 24.68 -8.60
N ASP A 249 -15.05 23.98 -8.84
CA ASP A 249 -16.29 24.53 -9.36
C ASP A 249 -17.44 24.33 -8.36
N ARG A 250 -18.43 25.22 -8.41
CA ARG A 250 -19.64 25.22 -7.56
C ARG A 250 -20.88 24.64 -8.26
N ASP A 251 -20.64 23.73 -9.19
CA ASP A 251 -21.66 23.01 -9.94
C ASP A 251 -22.23 21.81 -9.15
N PRO A 252 -23.47 21.38 -9.43
CA PRO A 252 -24.03 20.18 -8.82
C PRO A 252 -23.13 18.95 -8.98
N ILE A 253 -23.05 18.10 -7.94
CA ILE A 253 -22.37 16.79 -8.03
C ILE A 253 -23.33 15.82 -8.74
N VAL A 254 -23.14 15.63 -10.04
CA VAL A 254 -23.92 14.68 -10.81
C VAL A 254 -23.24 13.31 -10.78
N ILE A 255 -23.99 12.27 -10.43
CA ILE A 255 -23.53 10.89 -10.59
C ILE A 255 -23.75 10.50 -12.06
N HIS A 256 -22.66 10.31 -12.78
CA HIS A 256 -22.70 9.99 -14.20
C HIS A 256 -22.83 8.48 -14.42
N LEU A 257 -23.93 8.03 -15.06
CA LEU A 257 -24.02 6.67 -15.59
C LEU A 257 -23.19 6.51 -16.88
N TYR A 258 -23.18 7.54 -17.72
CA TYR A 258 -22.33 7.63 -18.91
C TYR A 258 -21.11 8.51 -18.62
N SER A 259 -19.92 7.92 -18.66
CA SER A 259 -18.65 8.61 -18.43
C SER A 259 -18.09 9.20 -19.72
N GLU A 260 -18.36 10.49 -19.96
CA GLU A 260 -17.69 11.27 -21.01
C GLU A 260 -16.17 11.21 -20.91
N PHE A 261 -15.65 11.07 -19.69
CA PHE A 261 -14.23 10.95 -19.45
C PHE A 261 -13.66 9.64 -20.00
N LEU A 262 -14.28 8.50 -19.72
CA LEU A 262 -13.86 7.21 -20.31
C LEU A 262 -14.08 7.18 -21.83
N GLN A 263 -15.17 7.79 -22.31
CA GLN A 263 -15.44 7.88 -23.75
C GLN A 263 -14.30 8.58 -24.51
N ARG A 264 -13.68 9.62 -23.94
CA ARG A 264 -12.54 10.30 -24.58
C ARG A 264 -11.36 9.36 -24.79
N PHE A 265 -11.03 8.52 -23.80
CA PHE A 265 -9.98 7.51 -23.95
C PHE A 265 -10.33 6.48 -25.03
N ARG A 266 -11.59 5.99 -25.04
CA ARG A 266 -12.06 5.06 -26.07
C ARG A 266 -12.04 5.66 -27.47
N LEU A 267 -12.48 6.92 -27.64
CA LEU A 267 -12.42 7.61 -28.93
C LEU A 267 -10.98 7.86 -29.39
N ALA A 268 -10.06 8.12 -28.46
CA ALA A 268 -8.64 8.21 -28.78
C ALA A 268 -8.09 6.88 -29.31
N ALA A 269 -8.40 5.78 -28.62
CA ALA A 269 -8.05 4.45 -29.10
C ALA A 269 -8.62 4.11 -30.49
N GLN A 270 -9.80 4.65 -30.83
CA GLN A 270 -10.44 4.50 -32.14
C GLN A 270 -9.93 5.49 -33.21
N GLY A 271 -8.99 6.38 -32.88
CA GLY A 271 -8.51 7.42 -33.79
C GLY A 271 -9.52 8.54 -34.08
N ARG A 272 -10.57 8.67 -33.26
CA ARG A 272 -11.69 9.62 -33.44
C ARG A 272 -11.60 10.85 -32.54
N HIS A 273 -10.62 10.90 -31.64
CA HIS A 273 -10.38 12.05 -30.78
C HIS A 273 -9.24 12.93 -31.33
N THR A 274 -9.37 14.25 -31.26
CA THR A 274 -8.31 15.20 -31.62
C THR A 274 -7.30 15.29 -30.47
N GLY A 275 -6.06 14.81 -30.66
CA GLY A 275 -5.00 14.92 -29.65
C GLY A 275 -4.11 13.68 -29.58
N LYS A 276 -3.52 13.43 -28.40
CA LYS A 276 -2.69 12.24 -28.17
C LYS A 276 -3.54 10.97 -28.34
N GLN A 277 -2.98 9.99 -29.05
CA GLN A 277 -3.55 8.65 -29.19
C GLN A 277 -2.70 7.64 -28.41
N PRO A 278 -3.28 6.52 -27.95
CA PRO A 278 -2.48 5.41 -27.45
C PRO A 278 -1.63 4.79 -28.58
N PRO A 279 -0.43 4.27 -28.26
CA PRO A 279 0.32 3.41 -29.17
C PRO A 279 -0.53 2.26 -29.69
N GLU A 280 -0.24 1.79 -30.91
CA GLU A 280 -1.04 0.77 -31.60
C GLU A 280 -1.28 -0.47 -30.73
N ARG A 281 -0.22 -0.94 -30.04
CA ARG A 281 -0.25 -2.09 -29.12
C ARG A 281 -1.27 -1.98 -27.96
N LEU A 282 -1.74 -0.77 -27.64
CA LEU A 282 -2.68 -0.50 -26.53
C LEU A 282 -4.08 -0.13 -27.00
N ARG A 283 -4.29 0.12 -28.31
CA ARG A 283 -5.58 0.63 -28.82
C ARG A 283 -6.74 -0.31 -28.53
N GLU A 284 -6.61 -1.59 -28.84
CA GLU A 284 -7.69 -2.55 -28.62
C GLU A 284 -8.07 -2.64 -27.14
N ARG A 285 -7.07 -2.74 -26.26
CA ARG A 285 -7.27 -2.75 -24.82
C ARG A 285 -7.99 -1.50 -24.33
N VAL A 286 -7.51 -0.31 -24.69
CA VAL A 286 -8.13 0.95 -24.27
C VAL A 286 -9.56 1.06 -24.82
N ALA A 287 -9.78 0.69 -26.09
CA ALA A 287 -11.13 0.69 -26.67
C ALA A 287 -12.07 -0.26 -25.93
N ARG A 288 -11.59 -1.46 -25.54
CA ARG A 288 -12.38 -2.47 -24.82
C ARG A 288 -12.78 -2.00 -23.41
N TYR A 289 -11.80 -1.64 -22.58
CA TYR A 289 -12.05 -1.41 -21.15
C TYR A 289 -12.57 -0.02 -20.79
N PHE A 290 -12.37 0.99 -21.65
CA PHE A 290 -12.84 2.36 -21.39
C PHE A 290 -14.27 2.56 -21.91
N ASP A 291 -15.16 1.63 -21.56
CA ASP A 291 -16.58 1.79 -21.85
C ASP A 291 -17.15 2.97 -21.06
N PRO A 292 -17.87 3.90 -21.70
CA PRO A 292 -18.53 4.97 -20.96
C PRO A 292 -19.68 4.46 -20.10
N LEU A 293 -20.21 3.26 -20.35
CA LEU A 293 -21.25 2.64 -19.53
C LEU A 293 -20.68 1.48 -18.71
N PRO A 294 -21.24 1.20 -17.52
CA PRO A 294 -20.93 -0.01 -16.79
C PRO A 294 -21.20 -1.25 -17.66
N PHE A 295 -20.21 -2.14 -17.73
CA PHE A 295 -20.32 -3.39 -18.45
C PHE A 295 -19.58 -4.50 -17.69
N PHE A 296 -19.93 -5.73 -18.00
CA PHE A 296 -19.24 -6.89 -17.45
C PHE A 296 -18.02 -7.26 -18.29
N TYR A 297 -16.90 -7.51 -17.63
CA TYR A 297 -15.79 -8.26 -18.19
C TYR A 297 -15.32 -9.28 -17.15
N GLU A 298 -14.89 -10.43 -17.64
CA GLU A 298 -14.24 -11.43 -16.80
C GLU A 298 -12.88 -10.91 -16.28
N PRO A 299 -12.52 -11.14 -15.01
CA PRO A 299 -11.20 -10.76 -14.49
C PRO A 299 -10.06 -11.23 -15.40
N LEU A 300 -9.04 -10.38 -15.58
CA LEU A 300 -7.95 -10.67 -16.53
C LEU A 300 -7.23 -11.97 -16.21
N GLU A 301 -7.04 -12.27 -14.93
CA GLU A 301 -6.42 -13.52 -14.48
C GLU A 301 -7.23 -14.76 -14.85
N TRP A 302 -8.57 -14.69 -14.84
CA TRP A 302 -9.42 -15.84 -15.17
C TRP A 302 -9.38 -16.17 -16.65
N GLN A 303 -9.21 -15.16 -17.52
CA GLN A 303 -9.10 -15.35 -18.96
C GLN A 303 -7.88 -16.19 -19.36
N VAL A 304 -6.89 -16.31 -18.46
CA VAL A 304 -5.61 -16.99 -18.69
C VAL A 304 -5.38 -18.15 -17.72
N THR A 305 -6.39 -18.47 -16.89
CA THR A 305 -6.32 -19.56 -15.91
C THR A 305 -7.31 -20.66 -16.28
N ASP A 306 -6.87 -21.91 -16.25
CA ASP A 306 -7.76 -23.06 -16.35
C ASP A 306 -8.65 -23.14 -15.10
N THR A 307 -9.88 -22.63 -15.23
CA THR A 307 -10.83 -22.58 -14.12
C THR A 307 -11.44 -23.93 -13.74
N GLU A 308 -11.27 -24.97 -14.56
CA GLU A 308 -11.63 -26.34 -14.20
C GLU A 308 -10.53 -26.97 -13.34
N GLN A 309 -9.26 -26.73 -13.69
CA GLN A 309 -8.11 -27.18 -12.90
C GLN A 309 -7.97 -26.42 -11.57
N PHE A 310 -8.33 -25.13 -11.55
CA PHE A 310 -8.26 -24.25 -10.38
C PHE A 310 -9.66 -23.71 -10.02
N PRO A 311 -10.55 -24.55 -9.46
CA PRO A 311 -11.96 -24.22 -9.34
C PRO A 311 -12.27 -23.19 -8.26
N LEU A 312 -11.42 -23.04 -7.24
CA LEU A 312 -11.70 -22.21 -6.06
C LEU A 312 -11.20 -20.78 -6.24
N ARG A 313 -11.92 -19.81 -5.70
CA ARG A 313 -11.47 -18.41 -5.59
C ARG A 313 -10.76 -18.21 -4.26
N ALA A 314 -9.55 -17.63 -4.26
CA ALA A 314 -8.85 -17.35 -3.02
C ALA A 314 -8.83 -15.86 -2.69
N VAL A 315 -9.22 -15.51 -1.47
CA VAL A 315 -9.29 -14.12 -1.02
C VAL A 315 -8.54 -13.92 0.29
N THR A 316 -8.02 -12.71 0.49
CA THR A 316 -7.41 -12.32 1.78
C THR A 316 -8.26 -11.28 2.49
N GLN A 317 -8.33 -11.36 3.82
CA GLN A 317 -9.01 -10.35 4.63
C GLN A 317 -8.01 -9.69 5.57
N ARG A 318 -8.19 -8.40 5.84
CA ARG A 318 -7.34 -7.71 6.82
C ARG A 318 -7.86 -7.99 8.22
N PRO A 319 -7.02 -8.49 9.15
CA PRO A 319 -7.42 -8.62 10.54
C PRO A 319 -7.70 -7.24 11.13
N MET A 320 -8.81 -7.09 11.87
CA MET A 320 -9.17 -5.81 12.49
C MET A 320 -8.17 -5.35 13.54
N ALA A 321 -7.44 -6.28 14.14
CA ALA A 321 -6.50 -6.02 15.23
C ALA A 321 -5.06 -5.71 14.75
N MET A 322 -4.74 -5.84 13.45
CA MET A 322 -3.39 -5.59 12.94
C MET A 322 -3.43 -4.79 11.63
N TYR A 323 -2.51 -3.86 11.45
CA TYR A 323 -2.41 -3.08 10.22
C TYR A 323 -1.42 -3.69 9.23
N HIS A 324 -1.90 -4.54 8.30
CA HIS A 324 -1.02 -5.27 7.37
C HIS A 324 0.06 -6.08 8.12
N SER A 325 1.33 -6.02 7.69
CA SER A 325 2.45 -6.58 8.43
C SER A 325 2.95 -5.64 9.54
N TRP A 326 2.47 -4.39 9.59
CA TRP A 326 2.74 -3.52 10.72
C TRP A 326 2.07 -4.12 11.97
N ASP A 327 2.64 -3.87 13.14
CA ASP A 327 2.24 -4.47 14.44
C ASP A 327 2.71 -5.91 14.67
N SER A 328 3.49 -6.48 13.75
CA SER A 328 4.13 -7.80 13.97
C SER A 328 5.18 -7.80 15.07
N GLN A 329 5.62 -6.61 15.51
CA GLN A 329 6.45 -6.42 16.70
C GLN A 329 5.64 -6.46 18.01
N ASN A 330 4.31 -6.32 17.95
CA ASN A 330 3.47 -6.19 19.14
C ASN A 330 3.15 -7.56 19.74
N ALA A 331 3.72 -7.85 20.91
CA ALA A 331 3.56 -9.13 21.60
C ALA A 331 2.11 -9.47 22.00
N TRP A 332 1.22 -8.48 22.15
CA TRP A 332 -0.19 -8.73 22.48
C TRP A 332 -1.01 -9.10 21.25
N LEU A 333 -0.83 -8.37 20.14
CA LEU A 333 -1.56 -8.65 18.90
C LEU A 333 -1.18 -10.01 18.30
N ARG A 334 0.09 -10.41 18.45
CA ARG A 334 0.57 -11.74 18.08
C ARG A 334 -0.08 -12.89 18.86
N GLN A 335 -0.64 -12.64 20.05
CA GLN A 335 -1.39 -13.67 20.78
C GLN A 335 -2.78 -13.90 20.18
N ILE A 336 -3.33 -12.90 19.50
CA ILE A 336 -4.60 -13.00 18.79
C ILE A 336 -4.38 -13.71 17.44
N HIS A 337 -3.31 -13.35 16.73
CA HIS A 337 -2.98 -13.87 15.41
C HIS A 337 -1.57 -14.48 15.36
N THR A 338 -1.34 -15.53 16.16
CA THR A 338 -0.01 -16.19 16.22
C THR A 338 0.38 -16.84 14.89
N TYR A 339 -0.60 -17.31 14.13
CA TYR A 339 -0.49 -17.76 12.75
C TYR A 339 -1.90 -17.79 12.14
N ASN A 340 -2.01 -18.01 10.84
CA ASN A 340 -3.26 -18.05 10.10
C ASN A 340 -3.57 -19.46 9.57
N PHE A 341 -4.86 -19.73 9.38
CA PHE A 341 -5.38 -20.87 8.63
C PHE A 341 -5.88 -20.41 7.27
N LEU A 342 -5.94 -21.31 6.30
CA LEU A 342 -6.86 -21.13 5.19
C LEU A 342 -8.22 -21.70 5.61
N PHE A 343 -9.24 -20.86 5.61
CA PHE A 343 -10.61 -21.23 5.89
C PHE A 343 -11.25 -21.78 4.62
N VAL A 344 -11.80 -22.98 4.72
CA VAL A 344 -12.40 -23.73 3.61
C VAL A 344 -13.78 -24.22 4.05
N ASN A 345 -14.76 -24.22 3.15
CA ASN A 345 -16.03 -24.87 3.43
C ASN A 345 -15.82 -26.36 3.77
N THR A 346 -16.48 -26.86 4.81
CA THR A 346 -16.31 -28.24 5.28
C THR A 346 -16.58 -29.26 4.17
N ARG A 347 -17.61 -29.06 3.35
CA ARG A 347 -17.94 -29.96 2.23
C ARG A 347 -16.83 -29.97 1.20
N THR A 348 -16.31 -28.80 0.82
CA THR A 348 -15.20 -28.67 -0.13
C THR A 348 -13.93 -29.34 0.39
N ALA A 349 -13.59 -29.15 1.67
CA ALA A 349 -12.42 -29.77 2.27
C ALA A 349 -12.54 -31.29 2.39
N LEU A 350 -13.71 -31.80 2.81
CA LEU A 350 -13.96 -33.25 2.89
C LEU A 350 -13.94 -33.91 1.50
N ALA A 351 -14.49 -33.25 0.48
CA ALA A 351 -14.42 -33.74 -0.90
C ALA A 351 -12.98 -33.82 -1.42
N ALA A 352 -12.10 -32.92 -0.96
CA ALA A 352 -10.68 -32.95 -1.25
C ALA A 352 -9.87 -33.89 -0.33
N GLY A 353 -10.50 -34.57 0.63
CA GLY A 353 -9.82 -35.47 1.57
C GLY A 353 -8.98 -34.77 2.64
N ILE A 354 -9.32 -33.53 3.00
CA ILE A 354 -8.56 -32.69 3.94
C ILE A 354 -9.31 -32.59 5.28
N ALA A 355 -8.73 -33.13 6.35
CA ALA A 355 -9.29 -33.05 7.70
C ALA A 355 -9.15 -31.63 8.30
N ASP A 356 -10.01 -31.27 9.25
CA ASP A 356 -9.88 -29.99 9.97
C ASP A 356 -8.55 -29.94 10.74
N GLY A 357 -7.82 -28.83 10.62
CA GLY A 357 -6.50 -28.65 11.22
C GLY A 357 -5.35 -29.39 10.51
N ALA A 358 -5.61 -30.11 9.41
CA ALA A 358 -4.56 -30.78 8.65
C ALA A 358 -3.72 -29.79 7.82
N TRP A 359 -2.49 -30.21 7.52
CA TRP A 359 -1.66 -29.55 6.51
C TRP A 359 -2.19 -29.87 5.11
N MET A 360 -2.20 -28.86 4.25
CA MET A 360 -2.61 -28.99 2.86
C MET A 360 -1.78 -28.11 1.93
N TRP A 361 -1.79 -28.46 0.66
CA TRP A 361 -1.31 -27.65 -0.44
C TRP A 361 -2.45 -26.83 -1.02
N VAL A 362 -2.14 -25.57 -1.32
CA VAL A 362 -2.97 -24.64 -2.09
C VAL A 362 -2.13 -24.23 -3.29
N GLU A 363 -2.64 -24.43 -4.49
CA GLU A 363 -1.89 -24.19 -5.72
C GLU A 363 -2.71 -23.32 -6.67
N SER A 364 -2.08 -22.32 -7.28
CA SER A 364 -2.59 -21.58 -8.43
C SER A 364 -1.82 -21.97 -9.69
N ALA A 365 -2.16 -21.38 -10.83
CA ALA A 365 -1.36 -21.49 -12.05
C ALA A 365 0.08 -20.92 -11.88
N TRP A 366 0.31 -20.12 -10.83
CA TRP A 366 1.52 -19.32 -10.65
C TRP A 366 2.44 -19.83 -9.54
N GLY A 367 1.89 -20.54 -8.56
CA GLY A 367 2.66 -20.96 -7.40
C GLY A 367 1.89 -21.89 -6.49
N LYS A 368 2.53 -22.26 -5.39
CA LYS A 368 1.93 -23.11 -4.36
C LYS A 368 2.27 -22.64 -2.96
N VAL A 369 1.46 -23.02 -2.00
CA VAL A 369 1.63 -22.74 -0.58
C VAL A 369 1.23 -23.98 0.21
N ARG A 370 2.01 -24.31 1.24
CA ARG A 370 1.59 -25.28 2.27
C ARG A 370 1.09 -24.53 3.49
N CYS A 371 -0.10 -24.86 3.97
CA CYS A 371 -0.70 -24.19 5.13
C CYS A 371 -1.63 -25.13 5.90
N LEU A 372 -2.07 -24.67 7.07
CA LEU A 372 -3.07 -25.37 7.88
C LEU A 372 -4.48 -25.04 7.38
N CYS A 373 -5.32 -26.07 7.25
CA CYS A 373 -6.72 -25.96 6.91
C CYS A 373 -7.58 -25.71 8.17
N ARG A 374 -8.60 -24.85 8.03
CA ARG A 374 -9.70 -24.73 9.00
C ARG A 374 -11.03 -24.89 8.28
N HIS A 375 -11.84 -25.86 8.69
CA HIS A 375 -13.20 -26.02 8.18
C HIS A 375 -14.10 -24.91 8.73
N SER A 376 -14.96 -24.36 7.88
CA SER A 376 -15.95 -23.35 8.28
C SER A 376 -17.13 -23.32 7.33
N GLU A 377 -18.34 -23.55 7.86
CA GLU A 377 -19.60 -23.42 7.10
C GLU A 377 -19.95 -21.96 6.75
N ALA A 378 -19.25 -20.98 7.32
CA ALA A 378 -19.40 -19.58 6.94
C ALA A 378 -18.71 -19.23 5.61
N VAL A 379 -17.96 -20.18 5.05
CA VAL A 379 -17.26 -20.03 3.77
C VAL A 379 -18.12 -20.57 2.65
N GLU A 380 -18.31 -19.76 1.60
CA GLU A 380 -18.96 -20.18 0.36
C GLU A 380 -18.17 -21.32 -0.29
N PRO A 381 -18.80 -22.45 -0.70
CA PRO A 381 -18.07 -23.65 -1.16
C PRO A 381 -17.05 -23.47 -2.30
N GLY A 382 -17.26 -22.50 -3.20
CA GLY A 382 -16.35 -22.13 -4.28
C GLY A 382 -15.24 -21.15 -3.89
N THR A 383 -15.12 -20.80 -2.61
CA THR A 383 -14.19 -19.79 -2.10
C THR A 383 -13.35 -20.33 -0.95
N VAL A 384 -12.11 -19.86 -0.85
CA VAL A 384 -11.24 -20.04 0.32
C VAL A 384 -10.69 -18.70 0.76
N TRP A 385 -10.42 -18.53 2.05
CA TRP A 385 -9.87 -17.26 2.52
C TRP A 385 -8.92 -17.37 3.69
N THR A 386 -8.06 -16.36 3.87
CA THR A 386 -7.17 -16.26 5.03
C THR A 386 -6.95 -14.81 5.48
N TRP A 387 -6.40 -14.62 6.67
CA TRP A 387 -5.94 -13.32 7.14
C TRP A 387 -4.67 -12.89 6.40
N ASN A 388 -4.66 -11.65 5.88
CA ASN A 388 -3.52 -11.07 5.21
C ASN A 388 -2.37 -10.81 6.19
N ALA A 389 -1.14 -10.92 5.68
CA ALA A 389 0.08 -10.46 6.33
C ALA A 389 0.45 -11.11 7.68
N ILE A 390 -0.16 -12.24 8.06
CA ILE A 390 0.13 -12.94 9.33
C ILE A 390 1.44 -13.72 9.28
N GLY A 391 1.71 -14.47 8.21
CA GLY A 391 2.98 -15.19 8.06
C GLY A 391 4.19 -14.25 8.07
N LYS A 392 5.32 -14.70 8.65
CA LYS A 392 6.57 -13.92 8.79
C LYS A 392 7.78 -14.68 8.31
N GLN A 393 8.81 -13.96 7.85
CA GLN A 393 10.11 -14.60 7.64
C GLN A 393 10.76 -14.90 8.99
N ARG A 394 11.49 -16.01 9.07
CA ARG A 394 12.30 -16.35 10.25
C ARG A 394 13.25 -15.20 10.59
N GLY A 395 13.30 -14.77 11.85
CA GLY A 395 14.17 -13.68 12.30
C GLY A 395 13.69 -12.26 12.00
N ALA A 396 12.64 -12.07 11.19
CA ALA A 396 12.05 -10.76 10.95
C ALA A 396 11.33 -10.25 12.20
N TRP A 397 11.19 -8.94 12.36
CA TRP A 397 10.46 -8.30 13.47
C TRP A 397 11.00 -8.66 14.86
N SER A 398 12.29 -9.01 14.96
CA SER A 398 12.93 -9.53 16.16
C SER A 398 12.30 -10.83 16.70
N LEU A 399 11.68 -11.63 15.81
CA LEU A 399 11.14 -12.94 16.13
C LEU A 399 12.25 -13.98 16.20
N GLU A 400 12.07 -14.98 17.08
CA GLU A 400 12.94 -16.15 17.08
C GLU A 400 12.82 -16.90 15.74
N PRO A 401 13.91 -17.50 15.21
CA PRO A 401 13.86 -18.23 13.94
C PRO A 401 12.87 -19.40 13.87
N HIS A 402 12.37 -19.86 15.01
CA HIS A 402 11.44 -20.98 15.14
C HIS A 402 10.06 -20.54 15.64
N ALA A 403 9.76 -19.23 15.60
CA ALA A 403 8.46 -18.69 15.99
C ALA A 403 7.32 -19.22 15.11
N ASN A 404 6.14 -19.42 15.70
CA ASN A 404 4.96 -19.96 15.03
C ASN A 404 4.53 -19.12 13.83
N GLU A 405 4.67 -17.80 13.91
CA GLU A 405 4.39 -16.84 12.83
C GLU A 405 5.18 -17.19 11.55
N SER A 406 6.38 -17.75 11.71
CA SER A 406 7.26 -18.14 10.59
C SER A 406 7.14 -19.61 10.19
N ARG A 407 6.83 -20.50 11.15
CA ARG A 407 6.72 -21.94 10.90
C ARG A 407 5.32 -22.37 10.44
N GLN A 408 4.28 -21.69 10.91
CA GLN A 408 2.88 -22.06 10.68
C GLN A 408 2.13 -21.00 9.88
N GLY A 409 2.50 -19.72 10.05
CA GLY A 409 1.93 -18.63 9.27
C GLY A 409 2.35 -18.68 7.80
N PHE A 410 1.48 -18.19 6.91
CA PHE A 410 1.73 -18.16 5.47
C PHE A 410 1.14 -16.89 4.84
N LEU A 411 1.55 -16.60 3.60
CA LEU A 411 0.98 -15.53 2.78
C LEU A 411 0.32 -16.12 1.53
N LEU A 412 -0.88 -15.64 1.20
CA LEU A 412 -1.54 -16.00 -0.06
C LEU A 412 -0.79 -15.40 -1.27
N ASN A 413 -0.03 -14.32 -1.05
CA ASN A 413 0.75 -13.61 -2.06
C ASN A 413 1.65 -14.56 -2.89
N HIS A 414 2.15 -15.65 -2.32
CA HIS A 414 2.95 -16.63 -3.08
C HIS A 414 2.17 -17.36 -4.19
N LEU A 415 0.85 -17.19 -4.26
CA LEU A 415 -0.04 -17.73 -5.29
C LEU A 415 -0.41 -16.70 -6.37
N ILE A 416 -0.11 -15.42 -6.17
CA ILE A 416 -0.53 -14.33 -7.04
C ILE A 416 0.66 -13.89 -7.89
N ARG A 417 0.40 -13.59 -9.17
CA ARG A 417 1.39 -13.03 -10.07
C ARG A 417 1.11 -11.54 -10.30
N ASP A 418 2.16 -10.73 -10.33
CA ASP A 418 2.12 -9.30 -10.60
C ASP A 418 1.96 -8.97 -12.08
N GLU A 419 2.24 -9.93 -12.97
CA GLU A 419 1.97 -9.86 -14.40
C GLU A 419 1.45 -11.18 -14.97
N ILE A 420 0.59 -11.10 -15.97
CA ILE A 420 -0.07 -12.24 -16.60
C ILE A 420 0.09 -12.18 -18.14
N PRO A 421 0.22 -13.32 -18.83
CA PRO A 421 0.33 -13.36 -20.28
C PRO A 421 -1.06 -13.16 -20.92
N ILE A 422 -1.31 -12.02 -21.56
CA ILE A 422 -2.62 -11.72 -22.17
C ILE A 422 -2.49 -11.62 -23.70
N GLY A 423 -3.49 -12.16 -24.40
CA GLY A 423 -3.63 -12.05 -25.85
C GLY A 423 -2.87 -13.13 -26.62
N GLU A 424 -3.04 -13.16 -27.95
CA GLU A 424 -2.49 -14.21 -28.83
C GLU A 424 -0.95 -14.23 -28.87
N ALA A 425 -0.30 -13.11 -28.56
CA ALA A 425 1.15 -13.00 -28.52
C ALA A 425 1.75 -13.28 -27.12
N GLU A 426 0.93 -13.67 -26.14
CA GLU A 426 1.32 -13.91 -24.74
C GLU A 426 2.14 -12.78 -24.10
N ALA A 427 1.88 -11.52 -24.49
CA ALA A 427 2.58 -10.38 -23.93
C ALA A 427 2.29 -10.28 -22.42
N LEU A 428 3.35 -10.15 -21.62
CA LEU A 428 3.21 -9.95 -20.18
C LEU A 428 2.63 -8.56 -19.91
N MET A 429 1.54 -8.54 -19.16
CA MET A 429 0.86 -7.32 -18.73
C MET A 429 0.69 -7.33 -17.22
N SER A 430 0.75 -6.15 -16.60
CA SER A 430 0.45 -5.99 -15.17
C SER A 430 -0.90 -6.62 -14.81
N ASN A 431 -0.92 -7.50 -13.81
CA ASN A 431 -2.13 -8.12 -13.25
C ASN A 431 -2.86 -7.09 -12.39
N SER A 432 -3.59 -6.21 -13.08
CA SER A 432 -4.17 -5.00 -12.51
C SER A 432 -5.40 -4.57 -13.26
N ASP A 433 -6.26 -3.81 -12.58
CA ASP A 433 -7.41 -3.17 -13.19
C ASP A 433 -6.99 -2.39 -14.45
N PRO A 434 -7.62 -2.64 -15.61
CA PRO A 434 -7.15 -2.11 -16.89
C PRO A 434 -7.33 -0.59 -17.03
N ILE A 435 -8.08 0.05 -16.14
CA ILE A 435 -8.36 1.50 -16.20
C ILE A 435 -7.44 2.26 -15.24
N THR A 436 -7.43 1.85 -13.98
CA THR A 436 -6.76 2.53 -12.86
C THR A 436 -5.38 1.98 -12.57
N GLY A 437 -5.09 0.73 -13.00
CA GLY A 437 -3.88 0.00 -12.65
C GLY A 437 -3.87 -0.56 -11.23
N GLN A 438 -4.96 -0.48 -10.46
CA GLN A 438 -5.02 -1.08 -9.13
C GLN A 438 -4.74 -2.59 -9.18
N ALA A 439 -3.87 -3.07 -8.30
CA ALA A 439 -3.45 -4.46 -8.22
C ALA A 439 -4.63 -5.42 -7.99
N ALA A 440 -4.65 -6.55 -8.72
CA ALA A 440 -5.71 -7.55 -8.72
C ALA A 440 -5.57 -8.58 -7.57
N TRP A 441 -5.73 -8.14 -6.32
CA TRP A 441 -5.50 -8.98 -5.13
C TRP A 441 -6.49 -10.14 -4.92
N TYR A 442 -7.62 -10.16 -5.65
CA TYR A 442 -8.78 -11.01 -5.35
C TYR A 442 -9.17 -11.94 -6.51
N ASP A 443 -8.40 -11.93 -7.59
CA ASP A 443 -8.75 -12.66 -8.81
C ASP A 443 -8.10 -14.04 -8.89
N VAL A 444 -7.19 -14.37 -7.98
CA VAL A 444 -6.46 -15.65 -8.02
C VAL A 444 -7.38 -16.86 -7.84
N ARG A 445 -7.16 -17.84 -8.72
CA ARG A 445 -7.85 -19.13 -8.70
C ARG A 445 -6.91 -20.22 -8.22
N VAL A 446 -7.44 -21.12 -7.38
CA VAL A 446 -6.66 -22.15 -6.72
C VAL A 446 -7.34 -23.51 -6.74
N ARG A 447 -6.52 -24.54 -6.51
CA ARG A 447 -6.95 -25.88 -6.10
C ARG A 447 -6.32 -26.22 -4.75
N ILE A 448 -6.93 -27.16 -4.03
CA ILE A 448 -6.44 -27.65 -2.75
C ILE A 448 -6.23 -29.17 -2.80
N ALA A 449 -5.21 -29.63 -2.08
CA ALA A 449 -4.90 -31.05 -1.93
C ALA A 449 -4.31 -31.32 -0.54
N PRO A 450 -4.49 -32.50 0.05
CA PRO A 450 -3.83 -32.85 1.32
C PRO A 450 -2.30 -32.82 1.17
N ALA A 451 -1.59 -32.42 2.23
CA ALA A 451 -0.15 -32.61 2.29
C ALA A 451 0.17 -34.11 2.40
N GLU A 452 1.28 -34.54 1.79
CA GLU A 452 1.65 -35.95 1.79
C GLU A 452 2.21 -36.41 3.15
N PRO A 453 2.06 -37.70 3.51
CA PRO A 453 2.70 -38.25 4.69
C PRO A 453 4.23 -38.08 4.64
N GLY A 454 4.80 -37.50 5.69
CA GLY A 454 6.25 -37.27 5.80
C GLY A 454 6.70 -35.88 5.34
N GLU A 455 5.81 -35.07 4.76
CA GLU A 455 6.11 -33.67 4.53
C GLU A 455 6.30 -32.89 5.85
N PRO A 456 7.21 -31.90 5.89
CA PRO A 456 7.41 -31.10 7.08
C PRO A 456 6.13 -30.41 7.55
N ALA A 457 5.86 -30.48 8.86
CA ALA A 457 4.78 -29.75 9.52
C ALA A 457 5.12 -28.25 9.69
N GLU A 458 5.35 -27.58 8.57
CA GLU A 458 5.61 -26.15 8.45
C GLU A 458 5.02 -25.59 7.16
N SER A 459 4.71 -24.29 7.17
CA SER A 459 4.22 -23.58 6.00
C SER A 459 5.27 -23.54 4.89
N TRP A 460 4.84 -23.33 3.65
CA TRP A 460 5.72 -23.19 2.50
C TRP A 460 5.26 -22.03 1.62
N PRO A 461 6.16 -21.23 1.00
CA PRO A 461 7.62 -21.33 1.03
C PRO A 461 8.26 -20.92 2.37
N GLN A 462 9.46 -21.43 2.63
CA GLN A 462 10.32 -21.03 3.76
C GLN A 462 11.55 -20.32 3.25
N PHE A 463 12.01 -19.30 3.99
CA PHE A 463 13.20 -18.52 3.70
C PHE A 463 14.19 -18.62 4.86
N SER A 464 15.47 -18.45 4.55
CA SER A 464 16.52 -18.40 5.59
C SER A 464 16.24 -17.31 6.61
N ALA A 465 16.64 -17.58 7.86
CA ALA A 465 16.50 -16.60 8.92
C ALA A 465 17.26 -15.31 8.58
N MET A 466 16.63 -14.17 8.83
CA MET A 466 17.27 -12.87 8.72
C MET A 466 18.49 -12.82 9.64
N LYS A 467 19.57 -12.25 9.11
CA LYS A 467 20.79 -12.02 9.89
C LYS A 467 20.65 -10.70 10.64
N PRO A 468 21.10 -10.62 11.91
CA PRO A 468 21.21 -9.35 12.59
C PRO A 468 22.06 -8.36 11.79
N VAL A 469 21.65 -7.11 11.73
CA VAL A 469 22.47 -6.03 11.15
C VAL A 469 23.44 -5.46 12.19
N ALA A 470 24.50 -4.79 11.73
CA ALA A 470 25.49 -4.19 12.62
C ALA A 470 24.82 -3.23 13.63
N GLY A 471 25.19 -3.36 14.91
CA GLY A 471 24.62 -2.56 15.99
C GLY A 471 23.37 -3.16 16.64
N MET A 472 22.77 -4.23 16.11
CA MET A 472 21.76 -4.99 16.83
C MET A 472 22.37 -5.82 17.96
N ALA A 473 21.70 -5.83 19.11
CA ALA A 473 22.06 -6.71 20.21
C ALA A 473 21.96 -8.18 19.74
N PRO A 474 22.96 -9.03 20.03
CA PRO A 474 22.98 -10.42 19.56
C PRO A 474 21.90 -11.30 20.20
N GLU A 475 21.35 -10.89 21.35
CA GLU A 475 20.20 -11.55 21.98
C GLU A 475 18.97 -10.66 21.90
N ALA A 476 17.85 -11.21 21.39
CA ALA A 476 16.55 -10.58 21.51
C ALA A 476 16.23 -10.39 23.01
N PRO A 477 15.61 -9.27 23.42
CA PRO A 477 15.25 -9.07 24.82
C PRO A 477 14.39 -10.24 25.30
N LYS A 478 14.86 -10.98 26.33
CA LYS A 478 14.18 -12.16 26.91
C LYS A 478 12.72 -11.91 27.33
N ARG A 479 12.27 -10.64 27.36
CA ARG A 479 10.95 -10.19 27.80
C ARG A 479 10.04 -9.66 26.67
N GLN A 480 10.34 -9.95 25.40
CA GLN A 480 9.34 -9.82 24.32
C GLN A 480 8.60 -11.13 24.05
N GLY A 481 9.09 -12.25 24.60
CA GLY A 481 8.33 -13.49 24.73
C GLY A 481 7.55 -13.52 26.04
N TRP A 482 6.24 -13.76 25.94
CA TRP A 482 5.41 -14.48 26.92
C TRP A 482 5.41 -14.03 28.40
N MET A 483 4.27 -13.50 28.87
CA MET A 483 3.82 -13.55 30.28
C MET A 483 2.34 -13.96 30.38
N ALA A 484 1.95 -15.07 29.78
CA ALA A 484 0.75 -15.79 30.23
C ALA A 484 1.21 -17.10 30.87
N GLY A 485 0.56 -17.61 31.92
CA GLY A 485 0.85 -18.97 32.41
C GLY A 485 2.15 -19.26 33.19
N ILE A 486 3.07 -18.32 33.46
CA ILE A 486 4.15 -18.53 34.48
C ILE A 486 3.68 -18.12 35.89
N MET A 487 2.44 -18.47 36.24
CA MET A 487 2.16 -18.84 37.62
C MET A 487 2.04 -20.35 37.63
N LYS A 488 3.13 -21.01 38.03
CA LYS A 488 3.01 -22.32 38.67
C LYS A 488 1.96 -22.11 39.76
N VAL A 489 0.79 -22.71 39.56
CA VAL A 489 -0.11 -23.00 40.66
C VAL A 489 0.71 -23.88 41.59
N ILE A 490 1.29 -23.27 42.62
CA ILE A 490 1.72 -23.99 43.81
C ILE A 490 0.41 -24.48 44.41
N ARG A 491 0.10 -25.75 44.17
CA ARG A 491 -0.80 -26.53 45.01
C ARG A 491 0.04 -27.37 45.93
#